data_AF-A0A7T5RAV3-F1
#
_entry.id   AF-A0A7T5RAV3-F1
#
_cell.length_a   1.000
_cell.length_b   1.000
_cell.length_c   1.000
_cell.angle_alpha   90.00
_cell.angle_beta   90.00
_cell.angle_gamma   90.00
#
_symmetry.space_group_name_H-M   'P 1'
#
loop_
_entity.id
_entity.type
_entity.pdbx_description
1 polymer ?
#
loop_
_entity_poly.entity_id
_entity_poly.type
_entity_poly.pdbx_seq_one_letter_code
_entity_poly.pdbx_strand_id
1 'polypeptide(L)'
;MDISQEVNLIEKELLELILQHLENNKIDADKAQSLAKDFLAILPVADQKDLLQKLQNLSNIYEEAKELYVDELTKVSNEQRDLTLTQMRDAIQKGNIEHAITAAKSLQQNN
;
A
#
# COMPACT_ATOMS: atom_id res chain seq x y z
N MET A 1 -4.46 -18.02 2.05
CA MET A 1 -5.55 -17.79 1.10
C MET A 1 -4.91 -17.40 -0.22
N ASP A 2 -5.48 -17.81 -1.35
CA ASP A 2 -4.99 -17.44 -2.68
C ASP A 2 -5.32 -15.96 -2.91
N ILE A 3 -4.34 -15.13 -3.30
CA ILE A 3 -4.52 -13.70 -3.60
C ILE A 3 -5.67 -13.50 -4.60
N SER A 4 -5.85 -14.44 -5.52
CA SER A 4 -6.93 -14.43 -6.51
C SER A 4 -8.33 -14.54 -5.88
N GLN A 5 -8.46 -15.29 -4.77
CA GLN A 5 -9.73 -15.43 -4.06
C GLN A 5 -10.08 -14.16 -3.26
N GLU A 6 -9.06 -13.50 -2.70
CA GLU A 6 -9.21 -12.26 -1.94
C GLU A 6 -9.59 -11.10 -2.87
N VAL A 7 -8.95 -11.00 -4.04
CA VAL A 7 -9.34 -10.03 -5.09
C VAL A 7 -10.80 -10.23 -5.50
N ASN A 8 -11.24 -11.46 -5.77
CA ASN A 8 -12.63 -11.74 -6.14
C ASN A 8 -13.64 -11.37 -5.03
N LEU A 9 -13.27 -11.53 -3.76
CA LEU A 9 -14.11 -11.12 -2.63
C LEU A 9 -14.24 -9.59 -2.60
N ILE A 10 -13.12 -8.88 -2.72
CA ILE A 10 -13.08 -7.42 -2.74
C ILE A 10 -13.90 -6.86 -3.92
N GLU A 11 -13.76 -7.43 -5.11
CA GLU A 11 -14.54 -7.04 -6.29
C GLU A 11 -16.05 -7.22 -6.07
N LYS A 12 -16.44 -8.34 -5.44
CA LYS A 12 -17.84 -8.64 -5.12
C LYS A 12 -18.41 -7.66 -4.09
N GLU A 13 -17.66 -7.40 -3.01
CA GLU A 13 -18.06 -6.45 -1.96
C GLU A 13 -18.22 -5.03 -2.53
N LEU A 14 -17.32 -4.60 -3.40
CA LEU A 14 -17.43 -3.30 -4.08
C LEU A 14 -18.67 -3.23 -4.96
N LEU A 15 -18.94 -4.28 -5.75
CA LEU A 15 -20.12 -4.33 -6.62
C LEU A 15 -21.41 -4.22 -5.81
N GLU A 16 -21.52 -4.96 -4.70
CA GLU A 16 -22.68 -4.91 -3.81
C GLU A 16 -22.88 -3.51 -3.23
N LEU A 17 -21.80 -2.83 -2.82
CA LEU A 17 -21.86 -1.46 -2.31
C LEU A 17 -22.32 -0.45 -3.38
N ILE A 18 -21.81 -0.58 -4.61
CA ILE A 18 -22.21 0.27 -5.73
C ILE A 18 -23.70 0.10 -6.04
N LEU A 19 -24.18 -1.16 -6.12
CA LEU A 19 -25.60 -1.44 -6.36
C LEU A 19 -26.49 -0.83 -5.27
N GLN A 20 -26.12 -0.99 -3.99
CA GLN A 20 -26.85 -0.37 -2.88
C GLN A 20 -26.87 1.16 -2.98
N HIS A 21 -25.77 1.80 -3.37
CA HIS A 21 -25.73 3.25 -3.51
C HIS A 21 -26.53 3.76 -4.71
N LEU A 22 -26.58 3.01 -5.80
CA LEU A 22 -27.40 3.31 -6.98
C LEU A 22 -28.89 3.15 -6.67
N GLU A 23 -29.31 2.06 -6.03
CA GLU A 23 -30.70 1.82 -5.63
C GLU A 23 -31.24 2.92 -4.70
N ASN A 24 -30.38 3.47 -3.85
CA ASN A 24 -30.72 4.54 -2.91
C ASN A 24 -30.51 5.95 -3.48
N ASN A 25 -30.17 6.10 -4.78
CA ASN A 25 -29.82 7.38 -5.41
C ASN A 25 -28.75 8.20 -4.64
N LYS A 26 -27.85 7.51 -3.91
CA LYS A 26 -26.76 8.13 -3.16
C LYS A 26 -25.56 8.47 -4.04
N ILE A 27 -25.51 7.89 -5.23
CA ILE A 27 -24.48 8.14 -6.23
C ILE A 27 -25.10 8.12 -7.62
N ASP A 28 -24.61 8.98 -8.50
CA ASP A 28 -24.95 8.96 -9.92
C ASP A 28 -24.28 7.77 -10.61
N ALA A 29 -24.94 7.19 -11.61
CA ALA A 29 -24.45 6.01 -12.34
C ALA A 29 -23.09 6.25 -13.02
N ASP A 30 -22.88 7.43 -13.62
CA ASP A 30 -21.63 7.75 -14.31
C ASP A 30 -20.48 7.91 -13.30
N LYS A 31 -20.79 8.49 -12.13
CA LYS A 31 -19.83 8.62 -11.02
C LYS A 31 -19.48 7.25 -10.44
N ALA A 32 -20.46 6.37 -10.23
CA ALA A 32 -20.24 5.02 -9.75
C ALA A 32 -19.39 4.19 -10.72
N GLN A 33 -19.66 4.30 -12.02
CA GLN A 33 -18.89 3.62 -13.06
C GLN A 33 -17.43 4.09 -13.07
N SER A 34 -17.20 5.39 -12.92
CA SER A 34 -15.84 5.96 -12.86
C SER A 34 -15.08 5.44 -11.63
N LEU A 35 -15.69 5.48 -10.45
CA LEU A 35 -15.08 4.96 -9.22
C LEU A 35 -14.79 3.46 -9.30
N ALA A 36 -15.70 2.67 -9.87
CA ALA A 36 -15.49 1.24 -10.06
C ALA A 36 -14.30 0.95 -10.98
N LYS A 37 -14.22 1.69 -12.10
CA LYS A 37 -13.13 1.55 -13.05
C LYS A 37 -11.78 1.89 -12.41
N ASP A 38 -11.74 2.98 -11.66
CA ASP A 38 -10.51 3.44 -11.01
C ASP A 38 -10.10 2.49 -9.88
N PHE A 39 -11.05 1.90 -9.16
CA PHE A 39 -10.78 0.88 -8.16
C PHE A 39 -10.23 -0.42 -8.78
N LEU A 40 -10.89 -0.93 -9.83
CA LEU A 40 -10.47 -2.15 -10.51
C LEU A 40 -9.09 -2.00 -11.15
N ALA A 41 -8.69 -0.80 -11.57
CA ALA A 41 -7.35 -0.52 -12.09
C ALA A 41 -6.23 -0.72 -11.06
N ILE A 42 -6.55 -0.72 -9.76
CA ILE A 42 -5.60 -0.96 -8.66
C ILE A 42 -5.33 -2.46 -8.52
N LEU A 43 -6.32 -3.29 -8.84
CA LEU A 43 -6.26 -4.74 -8.66
C LEU A 43 -5.80 -5.46 -9.94
N PRO A 44 -5.06 -6.59 -9.82
CA PRO A 44 -4.50 -7.14 -8.60
C PRO A 44 -3.23 -6.37 -8.17
N VAL A 45 -2.93 -6.37 -6.88
CA VAL A 45 -1.70 -5.82 -6.32
C VAL A 45 -0.64 -6.92 -6.29
N ALA A 46 0.50 -6.69 -6.95
CA ALA A 46 1.55 -7.70 -7.06
C ALA A 46 2.44 -7.76 -5.81
N ASP A 47 2.83 -6.61 -5.28
CA ASP A 47 3.67 -6.45 -4.10
C ASP A 47 3.43 -5.09 -3.43
N GLN A 48 4.12 -4.84 -2.31
CA GLN A 48 3.98 -3.61 -1.52
C GLN A 48 4.42 -2.34 -2.29
N LYS A 49 5.36 -2.46 -3.23
CA LYS A 49 5.83 -1.35 -4.05
C LYS A 49 4.80 -1.01 -5.13
N ASP A 50 4.20 -2.02 -5.75
CA ASP A 50 3.08 -1.88 -6.67
C ASP A 50 1.88 -1.24 -5.97
N LEU A 51 1.55 -1.67 -4.75
CA LEU A 51 0.51 -1.04 -3.92
C LEU A 51 0.78 0.45 -3.70
N LEU A 52 1.98 0.80 -3.22
CA LEU A 52 2.37 2.19 -2.97
C LEU A 52 2.26 3.06 -4.22
N GLN A 53 2.73 2.56 -5.37
CA GLN A 53 2.69 3.29 -6.62
C GLN A 53 1.25 3.52 -7.09
N LYS A 54 0.38 2.52 -6.95
CA LYS A 54 -1.04 2.65 -7.30
C LYS A 54 -1.79 3.60 -6.36
N LEU A 55 -1.53 3.52 -5.06
CA LEU A 55 -2.09 4.45 -4.07
C LEU A 55 -1.60 5.88 -4.28
N GLN A 56 -0.33 6.06 -4.65
CA GLN A 56 0.21 7.38 -5.03
C GLN A 56 -0.57 7.97 -6.20
N ASN A 57 -0.80 7.18 -7.25
CA ASN A 57 -1.55 7.63 -8.43
C ASN A 57 -2.99 8.01 -8.08
N LEU A 58 -3.67 7.23 -7.24
CA LEU A 58 -5.01 7.55 -6.77
C LEU A 58 -5.05 8.79 -5.88
N SER A 59 -4.05 8.99 -5.03
CA SER A 59 -3.99 10.15 -4.13
C SER A 59 -3.91 11.49 -4.87
N ASN A 60 -3.46 11.46 -6.14
CA ASN A 60 -3.48 12.64 -7.01
C ASN A 60 -4.89 12.96 -7.57
N ILE A 61 -5.81 11.99 -7.53
CA ILE A 61 -7.17 12.08 -8.08
C ILE A 61 -8.20 12.20 -6.95
N TYR A 62 -7.98 11.49 -5.84
CA TYR A 62 -8.87 11.38 -4.69
C TYR A 62 -8.13 11.76 -3.41
N GLU A 63 -8.56 12.81 -2.73
CA GLU A 63 -7.93 13.26 -1.48
C GLU A 63 -8.07 12.18 -0.39
N GLU A 64 -9.14 11.40 -0.42
CA GLU A 64 -9.39 10.27 0.50
C GLU A 64 -8.34 9.15 0.34
N ALA A 65 -7.73 9.00 -0.83
CA ALA A 65 -6.68 8.00 -1.06
C ALA A 65 -5.31 8.44 -0.51
N LYS A 66 -5.16 9.71 -0.13
CA LYS A 66 -3.91 10.26 0.39
C LYS A 66 -3.57 9.77 1.80
N GLU A 67 -4.58 9.62 2.65
CA GLU A 67 -4.39 9.07 4.01
C GLU A 67 -3.89 7.62 3.92
N LEU A 68 -4.57 6.81 3.11
CA LEU A 68 -4.15 5.43 2.82
C LEU A 68 -2.72 5.34 2.24
N TYR A 69 -2.38 6.23 1.30
CA TYR A 69 -1.03 6.28 0.75
C TYR A 69 0.02 6.60 1.83
N VAL A 70 -0.23 7.59 2.69
CA VAL A 70 0.68 7.97 3.78
C VAL A 70 0.83 6.86 4.81
N ASP A 71 -0.24 6.17 5.15
CA ASP A 71 -0.22 5.04 6.08
C ASP A 71 0.61 3.87 5.54
N GLU A 72 0.39 3.47 4.29
CA GLU A 72 1.21 2.42 3.66
C GLU A 72 2.67 2.84 3.50
N LEU A 73 2.94 4.11 3.17
CA LEU A 73 4.30 4.64 3.09
C LEU A 73 5.01 4.57 4.46
N THR A 74 4.27 4.85 5.53
CA THR A 74 4.78 4.78 6.90
C THR A 74 5.09 3.33 7.30
N LYS A 75 4.24 2.37 6.93
CA LYS A 75 4.49 0.93 7.17
C LYS A 75 5.78 0.48 6.49
N VAL A 76 5.96 0.82 5.21
CA VAL A 76 7.17 0.49 4.44
C VAL A 76 8.43 1.09 5.08
N SER A 77 8.35 2.34 5.52
CA SER A 77 9.47 3.01 6.21
C SER A 77 9.82 2.31 7.53
N ASN A 78 8.82 1.93 8.33
CA ASN A 78 9.03 1.21 9.59
C ASN A 78 9.62 -0.18 9.36
N GLU A 79 9.14 -0.93 8.37
CA GLU A 79 9.68 -2.26 8.02
C GLU A 79 11.15 -2.16 7.57
N GLN A 80 11.48 -1.16 6.75
CA GLN A 80 12.86 -0.92 6.32
C GLN A 80 13.77 -0.54 7.50
N ARG A 81 13.27 0.28 8.43
CA ARG A 81 13.98 0.65 9.66
C ARG A 81 14.28 -0.59 10.50
N ASP A 82 13.26 -1.42 10.75
CA ASP A 82 13.37 -2.60 11.61
C ASP A 82 14.28 -3.68 10.98
N LEU A 83 14.25 -3.85 9.66
CA LEU A 83 15.18 -4.70 8.91
C LEU A 83 16.63 -4.22 9.07
N THR A 84 16.86 -2.91 8.93
CA THR A 84 18.21 -2.33 9.04
C THR A 84 18.75 -2.47 10.47
N LEU A 85 17.92 -2.25 11.50
CA LEU A 85 18.29 -2.49 12.90
C LEU A 85 18.66 -3.96 13.16
N THR A 86 17.94 -4.89 12.53
CA THR A 86 18.24 -6.33 12.61
C THR A 86 19.60 -6.63 11.97
N GLN A 87 19.89 -6.09 10.79
CA GLN A 87 21.19 -6.23 10.12
C GLN A 87 22.33 -5.65 10.95
N MET A 88 22.12 -4.50 11.60
CA MET A 88 23.10 -3.91 12.51
C MET A 88 23.40 -4.83 13.70
N ARG A 89 22.35 -5.40 14.32
CA ARG A 89 22.49 -6.32 15.44
C ARG A 89 23.25 -7.58 15.03
N ASP A 90 22.91 -8.18 13.89
CA ASP A 90 23.58 -9.36 13.37
C ASP A 90 25.05 -9.09 13.05
N ALA A 91 25.35 -7.93 12.47
CA ALA A 91 26.72 -7.51 12.17
C ALA A 91 27.55 -7.34 13.46
N ILE A 92 26.99 -6.73 14.50
CA ILE A 92 27.64 -6.61 15.82
C ILE A 92 27.90 -7.98 16.43
N GLN A 93 26.91 -8.89 16.42
CA GLN A 93 27.05 -10.24 16.97
C GLN A 93 28.13 -11.07 16.26
N LYS A 94 28.33 -10.83 14.96
CA LYS A 94 29.38 -11.46 14.15
C LYS A 94 30.75 -10.77 14.27
N GLY A 95 30.86 -9.71 15.08
CA GLY A 95 32.08 -8.91 15.23
C GLY A 95 32.40 -8.01 14.02
N ASN A 96 31.48 -7.85 13.08
CA ASN A 96 31.67 -7.03 11.88
C ASN A 96 31.11 -5.62 12.09
N ILE A 97 31.89 -4.78 12.76
CA ILE A 97 31.52 -3.40 13.10
C ILE A 97 31.40 -2.50 11.86
N GLU A 98 32.21 -2.73 10.83
CA GLU A 98 32.18 -1.94 9.58
C GLU A 98 30.84 -2.09 8.84
N HIS A 99 30.30 -3.31 8.82
CA HIS A 99 28.99 -3.58 8.23
C HIS A 99 27.86 -2.95 9.07
N ALA A 100 27.94 -3.01 10.40
CA ALA A 100 26.98 -2.33 11.26
C ALA A 100 26.96 -0.80 11.05
N ILE A 101 28.13 -0.18 10.88
CA ILE A 101 28.27 1.25 10.57
C ILE A 101 27.69 1.57 9.18
N THR A 102 27.93 0.71 8.20
CA THR A 102 27.38 0.89 6.85
C THR A 102 25.86 0.85 6.86
N ALA A 103 25.25 -0.13 7.55
CA ALA A 103 23.81 -0.23 7.72
C ALA A 103 23.21 1.00 8.45
N ALA A 104 23.90 1.51 9.48
CA ALA A 104 23.49 2.72 10.19
C ALA A 104 23.50 3.97 9.28
N LYS A 105 24.51 4.11 8.41
CA LYS A 105 24.60 5.24 7.47
C LYS A 105 23.46 5.24 6.46
N SER A 106 23.05 4.07 5.95
CA SER A 106 21.90 3.96 5.05
C SER A 106 20.58 4.37 5.74
N LEU A 107 20.44 4.16 7.05
CA LEU A 107 19.26 4.59 7.79
C LEU A 107 19.20 6.12 7.97
N GLN A 108 20.36 6.75 8.09
CA GLN A 108 20.48 8.21 8.26
C GLN A 108 20.26 8.99 6.96
N GLN A 109 20.45 8.36 5.79
CA GLN A 109 20.22 8.98 4.48
C GLN A 109 18.77 8.83 3.98
N ASN A 110 18.00 7.92 4.56
CA ASN A 110 16.60 7.63 4.19
C ASN A 110 15.56 8.27 5.12
N ASN A 111 15.99 9.00 6.15
CA ASN A 111 15.15 9.88 6.99
C ASN A 111 15.38 11.34 6.60
#